data_AF-A0A7X5BS34-F1
#
_entry.id   AF-A0A7X5BS34-F1
#
_cell.length_a   1.000
_cell.length_b   1.000
_cell.length_c   1.000
_cell.angle_alpha   90.00
_cell.angle_beta   90.00
_cell.angle_gamma   90.00
#
_symmetry.space_group_name_H-M   'P 1'
#
loop_
_entity.id
_entity.type
_entity.pdbx_description
1 polymer ?
#
loop_
_entity_poly.entity_id
_entity_poly.type
_entity_poly.pdbx_seq_one_letter_code
_entity_poly.pdbx_strand_id
1 'polypeptide(L)' 'MSGPDFFQTHMGQRFYEGTMPALVRELKRLNDNMERMVAVAEQLAGQKEAPSVEPREPSPGDSEGP' A
#
# COMPACT_ATOMS: atom_id res chain seq x y z
N MET A 1 -10.57 -26.22 -43.40
CA MET A 1 -9.29 -25.57 -43.06
C MET A 1 -9.57 -24.62 -41.90
N SER A 2 -8.82 -24.71 -40.80
CA SER A 2 -8.92 -23.73 -39.71
C SER A 2 -8.26 -22.42 -40.14
N GLY A 3 -8.90 -21.29 -39.85
CA GLY A 3 -8.35 -19.96 -40.13
C GLY A 3 -7.09 -19.65 -39.31
N PRO A 4 -6.45 -18.49 -39.54
CA PRO A 4 -5.27 -18.07 -38.79
C PRO A 4 -5.59 -17.87 -37.31
N ASP A 5 -4.63 -18.18 -36.45
CA ASP A 5 -4.75 -17.94 -35.01
C ASP A 5 -4.79 -16.43 -34.71
N PHE A 6 -5.40 -16.04 -33.59
CA PHE A 6 -5.58 -14.63 -33.24
C PHE A 6 -4.28 -13.81 -33.28
N PHE A 7 -3.18 -14.33 -32.73
CA PHE A 7 -1.87 -13.65 -32.69
C PHE A 7 -1.25 -13.44 -34.09
N GLN A 8 -1.68 -14.23 -35.08
CA GLN A 8 -1.23 -14.09 -36.47
C GLN A 8 -2.01 -12.99 -37.21
N THR A 9 -3.17 -12.59 -36.68
CA THR A 9 -3.95 -11.51 -37.26
C THR A 9 -3.31 -10.16 -36.93
N HIS A 10 -3.50 -9.20 -37.83
CA HIS A 10 -3.06 -7.81 -37.60
C HIS A 10 -3.67 -7.18 -36.33
N MET A 11 -4.89 -7.61 -35.96
CA MET A 11 -5.51 -7.21 -34.71
C MET A 11 -4.77 -7.79 -33.50
N GLY A 12 -4.44 -9.09 -33.54
CA GLY A 12 -3.70 -9.75 -32.47
C GLY A 12 -2.29 -9.21 -32.28
N GLN A 13 -1.58 -8.92 -33.37
CA GLN A 13 -0.26 -8.26 -33.31
C GLN A 13 -0.34 -6.94 -32.54
N ARG A 14 -1.27 -6.05 -32.93
CA ARG A 14 -1.48 -4.76 -32.23
C ARG A 14 -1.87 -4.92 -30.76
N PHE A 15 -2.67 -5.95 -30.46
CA PHE A 15 -3.05 -6.25 -29.08
C PHE A 15 -1.82 -6.62 -28.24
N TYR A 16 -0.94 -7.49 -28.73
CA TYR A 16 0.26 -7.90 -28.00
C TYR A 16 1.36 -6.84 -27.96
N GLU A 17 1.50 -6.04 -29.00
CA GLU A 17 2.53 -4.99 -29.09
C GLU A 17 2.13 -3.70 -28.36
N GLY A 18 0.83 -3.37 -28.33
CA GLY A 18 0.33 -2.13 -27.76
C GLY A 18 -0.46 -2.34 -26.47
N THR A 19 -1.56 -3.08 -26.55
CA THR A 19 -2.54 -3.20 -25.46
C THR A 19 -1.99 -3.94 -24.25
N MET A 20 -1.34 -5.08 -24.46
CA MET A 20 -0.80 -5.90 -23.36
C MET A 20 0.27 -5.15 -22.55
N PRO A 21 1.29 -4.49 -23.15
CA PRO A 21 2.24 -3.68 -22.39
C PRO A 21 1.59 -2.52 -21.65
N ALA A 22 0.57 -1.88 -22.25
CA ALA A 22 -0.18 -0.81 -21.57
C ALA A 22 -0.90 -1.34 -20.33
N LEU A 23 -1.58 -2.48 -20.45
CA LEU A 23 -2.26 -3.13 -19.33
C LEU A 23 -1.28 -3.47 -18.19
N VAL A 24 -0.10 -4.03 -18.52
CA VAL A 24 0.92 -4.36 -17.51
C VAL A 24 1.44 -3.11 -16.80
N ARG A 25 1.61 -1.99 -17.51
CA ARG A 25 2.00 -0.70 -16.90
C ARG A 25 0.96 -0.20 -15.92
N GLU A 26 -0.32 -0.24 -16.29
CA GLU A 26 -1.40 0.21 -15.40
C GLU A 26 -1.58 -0.73 -14.19
N LEU A 27 -1.41 -2.04 -14.38
CA LEU A 27 -1.40 -3.01 -13.26
C LEU A 27 -0.26 -2.72 -12.27
N LYS A 28 0.95 -2.43 -12.77
CA LYS A 28 2.07 -2.03 -11.92
C LYS A 28 1.75 -0.75 -11.15
N ARG A 29 1.23 0.27 -11.83
CA ARG A 29 0.84 1.54 -11.20
C ARG A 29 -0.21 1.35 -10.11
N LEU A 30 -1.17 0.45 -10.33
CA LEU A 30 -2.18 0.10 -9.34
C LEU A 30 -1.52 -0.50 -8.08
N ASN A 31 -0.62 -1.48 -8.26
CA ASN A 31 0.10 -2.08 -7.14
C ASN A 31 0.92 -1.03 -6.37
N ASP A 32 1.66 -0.16 -7.07
CA ASP A 32 2.43 0.93 -6.45
C ASP A 32 1.54 1.90 -5.64
N ASN A 33 0.28 2.09 -6.05
CA ASN A 33 -0.68 2.92 -5.31
C ASN A 33 -1.22 2.18 -4.08
N MET A 34 -1.49 0.89 -4.19
CA MET A 34 -1.93 0.06 -3.08
C MET A 34 -0.84 -0.02 -1.99
N GLU A 35 0.41 -0.25 -2.38
CA GLU A 35 1.55 -0.25 -1.44
C GLU A 35 1.67 1.07 -0.68
N ARG A 36 1.53 2.21 -1.38
CA ARG A 36 1.54 3.54 -0.74
C ARG A 36 0.37 3.72 0.24
N MET A 37 -0.82 3.25 -0.12
CA MET A 37 -1.99 3.32 0.76
C MET A 37 -1.80 2.46 2.02
N VAL A 38 -1.23 1.26 1.89
CA VAL A 38 -0.91 0.40 3.02
C VAL A 38 0.11 1.06 3.94
N ALA A 39 1.19 1.62 3.42
CA ALA A 39 2.21 2.30 4.21
C ALA A 39 1.62 3.47 5.04
N VAL A 40 0.71 4.25 4.45
CA VAL A 40 0.00 5.32 5.18
C VAL A 40 -0.91 4.74 6.28
N ALA A 41 -1.63 3.66 5.99
CA ALA A 41 -2.50 3.02 6.97
C ALA A 41 -1.70 2.47 8.17
N GLU A 42 -0.55 1.84 7.92
CA GLU A 42 0.36 1.35 8.97
C GLU A 42 0.90 2.50 9.83
N GLN A 43 1.31 3.61 9.21
CA GLN A 43 1.78 4.79 9.94
C GLN A 43 0.70 5.39 10.84
N LEU A 44 -0.55 5.44 10.38
CA LEU A 44 -1.68 5.92 11.17
C LEU A 44 -2.04 4.98 12.31
N ALA A 45 -1.96 3.66 12.08
CA ALA A 45 -2.18 2.65 13.10
C ALA A 45 -1.12 2.73 14.21
N GLY A 46 0.16 2.83 13.85
CA GLY A 46 1.27 2.92 14.82
C GLY A 46 1.26 4.22 15.64
N GLN A 47 0.79 5.33 15.07
CA GLN A 47 0.62 6.59 15.81
C GLN A 47 -0.44 6.52 16.91
N LYS A 48 -1.43 5.63 16.79
CA LYS A 48 -2.47 5.43 17.80
C LYS A 48 -1.93 4.71 19.06
N GLU A 49 -0.81 4.00 18.93
CA GLU A 49 -0.22 3.21 20.01
C GLU A 49 0.92 3.91 20.76
N ALA A 50 1.34 5.11 20.34
CA ALA A 50 2.32 5.88 21.10
C ALA A 50 1.71 6.23 22.47
N PRO A 51 2.28 5.73 23.58
CA PRO A 51 1.78 6.08 24.90
C PRO A 51 2.12 7.55 25.11
N SER A 52 1.09 8.38 25.28
CA SER A 52 1.22 9.64 25.98
C SER A 52 1.61 9.29 27.42
N VAL A 53 2.90 9.02 27.64
CA VAL A 53 3.50 8.96 28.96
C VAL A 53 3.51 10.40 29.43
N GLU A 54 2.42 10.83 30.05
CA GLU A 54 2.50 11.94 31.00
C GLU A 54 3.55 11.55 32.04
N PRO A 55 4.61 12.35 32.24
CA PRO A 55 5.53 12.13 33.34
C PRO A 55 4.71 12.16 34.63
N ARG A 56 4.57 11.02 35.31
CA ARG A 56 4.06 11.01 36.69
C ARG A 56 5.00 11.89 37.51
N GLU A 57 4.52 13.07 37.92
CA GLU A 57 5.20 13.86 38.93
C GLU A 57 5.41 12.98 40.16
N PRO A 58 6.64 12.87 40.70
CA PRO A 58 6.83 12.22 41.97
C PRO A 58 6.16 13.08 43.04
N SER A 59 4.99 12.66 43.50
CA SER A 59 4.36 13.24 44.69
C SER A 59 5.33 13.03 45.86
N PRO A 60 5.92 14.10 46.42
CA PRO A 60 6.84 13.95 47.53
C PRO A 60 6.04 13.63 48.79
N GLY A 61 6.34 12.48 49.37
CA GLY A 61 6.35 12.30 50.81
C GLY A 61 4.98 12.33 51.49
N ASP A 62 4.37 11.15 51.55
CA ASP A 62 3.81 10.68 52.83
C ASP A 62 4.92 10.82 53.89
N SER A 63 4.86 11.88 54.69
CA SER A 63 5.59 11.99 55.95
C SER A 63 4.54 12.06 57.04
N GLU A 64 4.44 10.93 57.74
CA GLU A 64 3.61 10.68 58.92
C GLU A 64 3.75 11.78 60.00
N GLY A 65 2.67 11.98 60.77
CA GLY A 65 2.63 12.83 61.97
C GLY A 65 3.58 12.40 63.10
N PRO A 66 3.60 13.08 64.27
CA PRO A 66 2.42 13.45 65.07
C PRO A 66 2.34 14.92 65.53
#